data_AF-A0A310SVX5-F1
#
_entry.id   AF-A0A310SVX5-F1
#
_cell.length_a   1.000
_cell.length_b   1.000
_cell.length_c   1.000
_cell.angle_alpha   90.00
_cell.angle_beta   90.00
_cell.angle_gamma   90.00
#
_symmetry.space_group_name_H-M   'P 1'
#
loop_
_entity.id
_entity.type
_entity.pdbx_description
1 polymer ?
#
loop_
_entity_poly.entity_id
_entity_poly.type
_entity_poly.pdbx_seq_one_letter_code
_entity_poly.pdbx_strand_id
1 'polypeptide(L)'
;MGYGSRALELLKQYYEMKILNINEAPLQICTTDISKVQDEEVNLLEERIEPRVSLPPLLLKLSERHPENLDYIGVSFGVTEQLLKFWKRANFVPVYLRQTTNDITGENSCIMLYKINSGQEDVRWLQAYWNDFRKRFINLLSFSFSTYSSSLALSILINNSVTSDITRLFLLALTKEILDIYFTSYDLKRLTMYSNNMVDYHLIMDLLPSLARLYFLNMMGDTYLSAVQSAILLGLGLQHKTVDKLAEELDLAPTQLLGLFNRTIRKFIQYLNRIAENFIETTMMKKEIDNEKVQLNPINGKSLHDELETAAKELKVKQKAELEKLKKENLEQYAIKGTETDWNDALSGKKSKNLISIKSGEKRESEDNITEMRKKQFKKKKRHSFKS
;
A
#
# COMPACT_ATOMS: atom_id res chain seq x y z
N MET A 1 37.14 -21.19 -14.12
CA MET A 1 37.30 -22.54 -13.56
C MET A 1 36.53 -22.82 -12.26
N GLY A 2 36.02 -21.82 -11.51
CA GLY A 2 34.94 -22.06 -10.54
C GLY A 2 35.25 -23.04 -9.38
N TYR A 3 36.52 -23.19 -9.01
CA TYR A 3 36.93 -24.15 -7.98
C TYR A 3 36.26 -23.90 -6.63
N GLY A 4 36.06 -22.63 -6.24
CA GLY A 4 35.36 -22.28 -5.00
C GLY A 4 33.90 -22.75 -4.98
N SER A 5 33.18 -22.61 -6.09
CA SER A 5 31.81 -23.14 -6.20
C SER A 5 31.78 -24.67 -6.11
N ARG A 6 32.75 -25.35 -6.74
CA ARG A 6 32.85 -26.81 -6.69
C ARG A 6 33.20 -27.32 -5.30
N ALA A 7 34.15 -26.68 -4.62
CA ALA A 7 34.53 -27.03 -3.25
C ALA A 7 33.33 -26.89 -2.29
N LEU A 8 32.56 -25.82 -2.44
CA LEU A 8 31.39 -25.56 -1.62
C LEU A 8 30.24 -26.54 -1.91
N GLU A 9 30.06 -26.92 -3.17
CA GLU A 9 29.09 -27.95 -3.56
C GLU A 9 29.45 -29.31 -2.94
N LEU A 10 30.71 -29.72 -3.01
CA LEU A 10 31.19 -30.97 -2.40
C LEU A 10 31.07 -30.94 -0.87
N LEU A 11 31.38 -29.80 -0.25
CA LEU A 11 31.24 -29.61 1.19
C LEU A 11 29.78 -29.76 1.63
N LYS A 12 28.84 -29.18 0.88
CA LYS A 12 27.40 -29.36 1.15
C LYS A 12 26.98 -30.81 0.98
N GLN A 13 27.37 -31.46 -0.11
CA GLN A 13 27.03 -32.87 -0.36
C GLN A 13 27.57 -33.80 0.74
N TYR A 14 28.76 -33.50 1.26
CA TYR A 14 29.35 -34.24 2.39
C TYR A 14 28.48 -34.10 3.65
N TYR A 15 28.15 -32.88 4.07
CA TYR A 15 27.34 -32.68 5.28
C TYR A 15 25.85 -33.00 5.10
N GLU A 16 25.34 -33.05 3.87
CA GLU A 16 24.01 -33.57 3.54
C GLU A 16 23.97 -35.11 3.48
N MET A 17 25.06 -35.80 3.85
CA MET A 17 25.17 -37.28 3.86
C MET A 17 24.98 -37.92 2.47
N LYS A 18 25.21 -37.17 1.38
CA LYS A 18 25.05 -37.67 0.00
C LYS A 18 26.26 -38.45 -0.51
N ILE A 19 27.41 -38.29 0.14
CA ILE A 19 28.64 -39.02 -0.20
C ILE A 19 28.65 -40.34 0.57
N LEU A 20 28.14 -41.38 -0.07
CA LEU A 20 28.13 -42.74 0.49
C LEU A 20 29.50 -43.39 0.34
N ASN A 21 29.95 -44.10 1.37
CA ASN A 21 31.09 -45.01 1.26
C ASN A 21 30.62 -46.30 0.56
N ILE A 22 31.18 -46.59 -0.62
CA ILE A 22 30.84 -47.78 -1.41
C ILE A 22 31.61 -49.01 -0.91
N ASN A 23 32.65 -48.83 -0.09
CA ASN A 23 33.43 -49.93 0.44
C ASN A 23 32.75 -50.53 1.68
N GLU A 24 32.40 -51.82 1.62
CA GLU A 24 31.81 -52.63 2.71
C GLU A 24 32.75 -52.89 3.91
N ALA A 25 33.94 -52.30 3.92
CA ALA A 25 34.86 -52.44 5.04
C ALA A 25 34.30 -51.71 6.28
N PRO A 26 34.34 -52.34 7.47
CA PRO A 26 33.80 -51.72 8.68
C PRO A 26 34.50 -50.38 8.94
N LEU A 27 33.72 -49.38 9.36
CA LEU A 27 34.18 -48.03 9.72
C LEU A 27 35.29 -48.13 10.76
N GLN A 28 36.54 -48.14 10.30
CA GLN A 28 37.68 -48.09 11.18
C GLN A 28 37.73 -46.68 11.75
N ILE A 29 37.43 -46.54 13.04
CA ILE A 29 37.56 -45.29 13.78
C ILE A 29 39.06 -44.94 13.73
N CYS A 30 39.46 -44.13 12.75
CA CYS A 30 40.84 -43.71 12.61
C CYS A 30 41.18 -42.86 13.84
N THR A 31 42.04 -43.39 14.70
CA THR A 31 42.64 -42.65 15.80
C THR A 31 43.46 -41.50 15.21
N THR A 32 42.95 -40.28 15.36
CA THR A 32 43.67 -39.05 14.97
C THR A 32 44.73 -38.65 16.00
N ASP A 33 44.75 -39.33 17.14
CA ASP A 33 45.67 -39.05 18.23
C ASP A 33 47.03 -39.69 18.00
N ILE A 34 48.06 -38.84 17.94
CA ILE A 34 49.45 -39.25 17.96
C ILE A 34 49.73 -39.73 19.39
N SER A 35 50.07 -41.02 19.55
CA SER A 35 50.55 -41.54 20.82
C SER A 35 51.79 -40.76 21.28
N LYS A 36 51.63 -39.90 22.30
CA LYS A 36 52.73 -39.21 22.95
C LYS A 36 53.51 -40.24 23.76
N VAL A 37 54.79 -40.39 23.45
CA VAL A 37 55.72 -41.14 24.29
C VAL A 37 55.82 -40.40 25.64
N GLN A 38 55.76 -41.11 26.76
CA GLN A 38 55.86 -40.50 28.08
C GLN A 38 57.30 -40.03 28.34
N ASP A 39 57.47 -38.81 28.88
CA ASP A 39 58.77 -38.13 29.05
C ASP A 39 59.73 -38.87 30.02
N GLU A 40 59.25 -39.86 30.77
CA GLU A 40 60.04 -40.61 31.75
C GLU A 40 61.01 -41.63 31.14
N GLU A 41 60.87 -41.96 29.84
CA GLU A 41 61.70 -42.97 29.14
C GLU A 41 62.80 -42.38 28.24
N VAL A 42 62.98 -41.05 28.18
CA VAL A 42 63.84 -40.41 27.17
C VAL A 42 65.16 -39.91 27.76
N ASN A 43 66.22 -40.70 27.61
CA ASN A 43 67.59 -40.29 27.95
C ASN A 43 68.28 -39.67 26.70
N LEU A 44 68.65 -38.38 26.76
CA LEU A 44 69.17 -37.57 25.63
C LEU A 44 70.39 -38.17 24.91
N LEU A 45 71.14 -39.06 25.55
CA LEU A 45 72.36 -39.68 25.01
C LEU A 45 72.10 -41.04 24.33
N GLU A 46 70.90 -41.60 24.44
CA GLU A 46 70.51 -42.89 23.86
C GLU A 46 69.42 -42.76 22.78
N GLU A 47 69.10 -41.54 22.36
CA GLU A 47 68.05 -41.24 21.39
C GLU A 47 68.34 -41.91 20.02
N ARG A 48 67.53 -42.91 19.66
CA ARG A 48 67.50 -43.49 18.32
C ARG A 48 66.37 -42.85 17.52
N ILE A 49 66.73 -42.07 16.49
CA ILE A 49 65.77 -41.47 15.57
C ILE A 49 65.25 -42.56 14.63
N GLU A 50 64.16 -43.22 15.03
CA GLU A 50 63.43 -44.17 14.18
C GLU A 50 62.16 -43.50 13.60
N PRO A 51 61.71 -43.89 12.39
CA PRO A 51 60.44 -43.44 11.84
C PRO A 51 59.30 -43.79 12.81
N ARG A 52 58.53 -42.78 13.24
CA ARG A 52 57.42 -42.98 14.19
C ARG A 52 56.45 -44.04 13.67
N VAL A 53 56.24 -45.09 14.48
CA VAL A 53 55.56 -46.35 14.10
C VAL A 53 54.05 -46.19 13.85
N SER A 54 53.41 -45.17 14.44
CA SER A 54 51.95 -44.98 14.42
C SER A 54 51.53 -43.56 14.03
N LEU A 55 52.06 -43.02 12.93
CA LEU A 55 51.59 -41.74 12.40
C LEU A 55 50.28 -41.92 11.62
N PRO A 56 49.23 -41.13 11.93
CA PRO A 56 48.03 -41.11 11.10
C PRO A 56 48.38 -40.57 9.69
N PRO A 57 47.66 -41.01 8.65
CA PRO A 57 47.89 -40.51 7.29
C PRO A 57 47.61 -39.01 7.19
N LEU A 58 48.40 -38.29 6.38
CA LEU A 58 48.26 -36.84 6.19
C LEU A 58 46.90 -36.46 5.59
N LEU A 59 46.38 -37.29 4.69
CA LEU A 59 45.10 -37.10 4.02
C LEU A 59 44.31 -38.40 4.09
N LEU A 60 43.02 -38.26 4.40
CA LEU A 60 42.02 -39.33 4.27
C LEU A 60 41.10 -38.98 3.10
N LYS A 61 40.54 -40.00 2.45
CA LYS A 61 39.50 -39.72 1.45
C LYS A 61 38.25 -39.24 2.17
N LEU A 62 37.53 -38.31 1.55
CA LEU A 62 36.31 -37.77 2.12
C LEU A 62 35.24 -38.84 2.38
N SER A 63 35.21 -39.90 1.57
CA SER A 63 34.31 -41.06 1.73
C SER A 63 34.64 -41.95 2.93
N GLU A 64 35.87 -41.89 3.46
CA GLU A 64 36.32 -42.72 4.57
C GLU A 64 35.98 -42.08 5.93
N ARG A 65 35.70 -40.77 5.95
CA ARG A 65 35.28 -40.05 7.16
C ARG A 65 33.77 -39.88 7.18
N HIS A 66 33.13 -40.31 8.27
CA HIS A 66 31.72 -40.02 8.50
C HIS A 66 31.55 -38.54 8.89
N PRO A 67 30.66 -37.77 8.24
CA PRO A 67 30.38 -36.39 8.62
C PRO A 67 29.63 -36.30 9.95
N GLU A 68 29.81 -35.20 10.66
CA GLU A 68 29.00 -34.84 11.83
C GLU A 68 27.64 -34.27 11.37
N ASN A 69 26.60 -34.43 12.19
CA ASN A 69 25.30 -33.84 11.90
C ASN A 69 25.38 -32.31 12.10
N LEU A 70 25.19 -31.57 11.01
CA LEU A 70 25.23 -30.11 10.99
C LEU A 70 23.91 -29.51 10.52
N ASP A 71 23.42 -28.51 11.25
CA ASP A 71 22.17 -27.83 10.93
C ASP A 71 22.35 -26.75 9.86
N TYR A 72 23.46 -25.99 9.95
CA TYR A 72 23.76 -24.89 9.05
C TYR A 72 25.27 -24.69 8.87
N ILE A 73 25.64 -24.02 7.78
CA ILE A 73 26.98 -23.52 7.49
C ILE A 73 26.91 -22.00 7.50
N GLY A 74 27.78 -21.36 8.27
CA GLY A 74 27.92 -19.91 8.30
C GLY A 74 29.21 -19.45 7.62
N VAL A 75 29.17 -18.26 7.03
CA VAL A 75 30.36 -17.58 6.52
C VAL A 75 30.39 -16.15 7.03
N SER A 76 31.58 -15.65 7.33
CA SER A 76 31.84 -14.27 7.74
C SER A 76 32.89 -13.67 6.83
N PHE A 77 32.58 -12.55 6.19
CA PHE A 77 33.48 -11.91 5.22
C PHE A 77 33.22 -10.39 5.13
N GLY A 78 34.18 -9.63 4.61
CA GLY A 78 33.99 -8.21 4.28
C GLY A 78 33.13 -8.03 3.03
N VAL A 79 32.10 -7.18 3.10
CA VAL A 79 31.14 -7.05 1.99
C VAL A 79 31.77 -6.41 0.77
N THR A 80 31.90 -7.21 -0.27
CA THR A 80 32.22 -6.76 -1.63
C THR A 80 31.18 -7.30 -2.61
N GLU A 81 30.98 -6.63 -3.75
CA GLU A 81 30.05 -7.10 -4.77
C GLU A 81 30.40 -8.51 -5.29
N GLN A 82 31.69 -8.81 -5.41
CA GLN A 82 32.18 -10.09 -5.94
C GLN A 82 31.85 -11.24 -4.98
N LEU A 83 32.19 -11.09 -3.70
CA LEU A 83 31.90 -12.10 -2.68
C LEU A 83 30.41 -12.26 -2.46
N LEU A 84 29.65 -11.15 -2.38
CA LEU A 84 28.21 -11.21 -2.21
C LEU A 84 27.53 -11.95 -3.37
N LYS A 85 27.94 -11.70 -4.62
CA LYS A 85 27.45 -12.43 -5.80
C LYS A 85 27.81 -13.92 -5.73
N PHE A 86 29.03 -14.25 -5.28
CA PHE A 86 29.47 -15.64 -5.10
C PHE A 86 28.60 -16.39 -4.08
N TRP A 87 28.43 -15.84 -2.88
CA TRP A 87 27.64 -16.48 -1.81
C TRP A 87 26.15 -16.56 -2.14
N LYS A 88 25.59 -15.57 -2.86
CA LYS A 88 24.20 -15.63 -3.35
C LYS A 88 23.99 -16.74 -4.38
N ARG A 89 24.93 -16.94 -5.31
CA ARG A 89 24.88 -18.09 -6.25
C ARG A 89 24.96 -19.43 -5.52
N ALA A 90 25.64 -19.44 -4.38
CA ALA A 90 25.70 -20.58 -3.48
C ALA A 90 24.48 -20.68 -2.52
N ASN A 91 23.39 -19.94 -2.75
CA ASN A 91 22.16 -19.95 -1.94
C ASN A 91 22.33 -19.57 -0.46
N PHE A 92 23.39 -18.83 -0.10
CA PHE A 92 23.53 -18.31 1.26
C PHE A 92 22.59 -17.11 1.50
N VAL A 93 22.16 -16.95 2.74
CA VAL A 93 21.21 -15.94 3.19
C VAL A 93 21.90 -14.96 4.14
N PRO A 94 21.93 -13.64 3.85
CA PRO A 94 22.44 -12.66 4.80
C PRO A 94 21.59 -12.61 6.05
N VAL A 95 22.22 -12.66 7.22
CA VAL A 95 21.53 -12.55 8.50
C VAL A 95 22.01 -11.34 9.29
N TYR A 96 23.26 -10.94 9.09
CA TYR A 96 23.83 -9.81 9.82
C TYR A 96 24.82 -9.03 8.96
N LEU A 97 24.83 -7.71 9.18
CA LEU A 97 25.80 -6.79 8.61
C LEU A 97 26.22 -5.80 9.69
N ARG A 98 27.52 -5.72 9.95
CA ARG A 98 28.09 -4.80 10.94
C ARG A 98 28.00 -3.36 10.42
N GLN A 99 27.60 -2.41 11.26
CA GLN A 99 27.50 -1.00 10.87
C GLN A 99 28.87 -0.30 10.79
N THR A 100 29.80 -0.68 11.66
CA THR A 100 31.17 -0.16 11.65
C THR A 100 31.99 -0.92 10.62
N THR A 101 32.72 -0.19 9.79
CA THR A 101 33.74 -0.76 8.90
C THR A 101 34.88 -1.32 9.72
N ASN A 102 35.57 -2.32 9.19
CA ASN A 102 36.82 -2.80 9.77
C ASN A 102 37.94 -1.79 9.44
N ASP A 103 38.79 -1.46 10.42
CA ASP A 103 39.83 -0.44 10.25
C ASP A 103 40.92 -0.87 9.25
N ILE A 104 41.12 -2.18 9.08
CA ILE A 104 42.14 -2.74 8.18
C ILE A 104 41.67 -2.73 6.73
N THR A 105 40.43 -3.18 6.47
CA THR A 105 39.92 -3.39 5.11
C THR A 105 38.99 -2.28 4.63
N GLY A 106 38.48 -1.45 5.54
CA GLY A 106 37.44 -0.45 5.23
C GLY A 106 36.07 -1.04 4.91
N GLU A 107 35.92 -2.37 4.97
CA GLU A 107 34.69 -3.08 4.61
C GLU A 107 33.88 -3.45 5.85
N ASN A 108 32.56 -3.47 5.71
CA ASN A 108 31.68 -3.98 6.76
C ASN A 108 31.64 -5.51 6.74
N SER A 109 31.73 -6.15 7.91
CA SER A 109 31.61 -7.61 8.03
C SER A 109 30.16 -8.06 7.85
N CYS A 110 29.92 -9.06 6.99
CA CYS A 110 28.64 -9.71 6.79
C CYS A 110 28.70 -11.17 7.16
N ILE A 111 27.64 -11.63 7.83
CA ILE A 111 27.40 -13.04 8.13
C ILE A 111 26.27 -13.53 7.24
N MET A 112 26.56 -14.58 6.48
CA MET A 112 25.55 -15.29 5.70
C MET A 112 25.47 -16.75 6.14
N LEU A 113 24.26 -17.31 6.14
CA LEU A 113 24.00 -18.68 6.56
C LEU A 113 23.42 -19.50 5.40
N TYR A 114 23.79 -20.78 5.34
CA TYR A 114 23.19 -21.79 4.48
C TYR A 114 22.69 -22.93 5.35
N LYS A 115 21.44 -23.32 5.18
CA LYS A 115 20.86 -24.44 5.91
C LYS A 115 21.12 -25.74 5.15
N ILE A 116 21.62 -26.76 5.83
CA ILE A 116 21.95 -28.08 5.25
C ILE A 116 20.72 -29.00 5.28
N ASN A 117 20.02 -29.04 6.41
CA ASN A 117 19.07 -30.12 6.68
C ASN A 117 17.63 -29.75 6.27
N SER A 118 17.13 -30.28 5.15
CA SER A 118 15.85 -29.87 4.53
C SER A 118 14.61 -30.51 5.17
N GLY A 119 14.62 -30.75 6.49
CA GLY A 119 13.38 -31.05 7.23
C GLY A 119 12.41 -29.86 7.11
N GLN A 120 11.16 -30.12 6.72
CA GLN A 120 10.17 -29.08 6.40
C GLN A 120 9.82 -28.16 7.57
N GLU A 121 9.94 -28.63 8.82
CA GLU A 121 9.51 -27.87 10.00
C GLU A 121 10.51 -26.78 10.41
N ASP A 122 11.80 -26.93 10.12
CA ASP A 122 12.86 -26.04 10.60
C ASP A 122 13.22 -24.90 9.63
N VAL A 123 12.53 -24.72 8.49
CA VAL A 123 12.91 -23.69 7.49
C VAL A 123 12.53 -22.28 7.96
N ARG A 124 11.67 -22.18 8.98
CA ARG A 124 11.08 -20.92 9.44
C ARG A 124 12.07 -19.99 10.14
N TRP A 125 13.06 -20.49 10.88
CA TRP A 125 13.98 -19.63 11.63
C TRP A 125 14.84 -18.78 10.70
N LEU A 126 15.45 -19.38 9.67
CA LEU A 126 16.31 -18.66 8.73
C LEU A 126 15.53 -17.60 7.96
N GLN A 127 14.28 -17.90 7.60
CA GLN A 127 13.37 -16.93 7.00
C GLN A 127 13.00 -15.79 7.96
N ALA A 128 12.76 -16.09 9.24
CA ALA A 128 12.49 -15.06 10.26
C ALA A 128 13.68 -14.12 10.43
N TYR A 129 14.91 -14.66 10.51
CA TYR A 129 16.13 -13.85 10.56
C TYR A 129 16.33 -13.03 9.28
N TRP A 130 16.03 -13.59 8.11
CA TRP A 130 16.08 -12.83 6.86
C TRP A 130 15.08 -11.67 6.85
N ASN A 131 13.86 -11.90 7.31
CA ASN A 131 12.83 -10.85 7.37
C ASN A 131 13.20 -9.75 8.37
N ASP A 132 13.75 -10.10 9.54
CA ASP A 132 14.25 -9.14 10.52
C ASP A 132 15.47 -8.37 9.99
N PHE A 133 16.44 -9.07 9.40
CA PHE A 133 17.60 -8.47 8.74
C PHE A 133 17.16 -7.48 7.65
N ARG A 134 16.21 -7.86 6.79
CA ARG A 134 15.70 -7.00 5.71
C ARG A 134 15.05 -5.74 6.28
N LYS A 135 14.20 -5.85 7.30
CA LYS A 135 13.58 -4.70 7.98
C LYS A 135 14.63 -3.77 8.59
N ARG A 136 15.62 -4.32 9.32
CA ARG A 136 16.70 -3.55 9.93
C ARG A 136 17.58 -2.88 8.89
N PHE A 137 17.94 -3.60 7.83
CA PHE A 137 18.78 -3.08 6.75
C PHE A 137 18.11 -1.92 6.04
N ILE A 138 16.82 -2.01 5.72
CA ILE A 138 16.04 -0.90 5.12
C ILE A 138 16.10 0.36 6.00
N ASN A 139 16.00 0.21 7.32
CA ASN A 139 16.08 1.33 8.24
C ASN A 139 17.51 1.87 8.42
N LEU A 140 18.54 1.03 8.23
CA LEU A 140 19.95 1.41 8.38
C LEU A 140 20.56 1.99 7.09
N LEU A 141 19.88 1.87 5.95
CA LEU A 141 20.37 2.35 4.65
C LEU A 141 20.65 3.86 4.60
N SER A 142 19.88 4.66 5.35
CA SER A 142 20.08 6.11 5.44
C SER A 142 21.21 6.53 6.39
N PHE A 143 21.66 5.61 7.27
CA PHE A 143 22.69 5.89 8.28
C PHE A 143 24.06 5.42 7.79
N SER A 144 24.60 4.38 8.43
CA SER A 144 25.95 3.85 8.17
C SER A 144 26.14 3.29 6.76
N PHE A 145 25.06 2.97 6.04
CA PHE A 145 25.12 2.42 4.69
C PHE A 145 24.70 3.42 3.60
N SER A 146 24.66 4.72 3.92
CA SER A 146 24.37 5.80 2.95
C SER A 146 25.44 5.92 1.86
N THR A 147 26.68 5.54 2.18
CA THR A 147 27.84 5.57 1.28
C THR A 147 27.91 4.39 0.31
N TYR A 148 27.14 3.33 0.55
CA TYR A 148 27.16 2.13 -0.30
C TYR A 148 26.61 2.43 -1.69
N SER A 149 27.16 1.81 -2.75
CA SER A 149 26.56 1.90 -4.09
C SER A 149 25.12 1.37 -4.06
N SER A 150 24.21 2.05 -4.77
CA SER A 150 22.80 1.63 -4.77
C SER A 150 22.61 0.22 -5.38
N SER A 151 23.49 -0.17 -6.30
CA SER A 151 23.56 -1.53 -6.86
C SER A 151 23.94 -2.58 -5.82
N LEU A 152 24.95 -2.31 -4.98
CA LEU A 152 25.37 -3.21 -3.90
C LEU A 152 24.24 -3.35 -2.87
N ALA A 153 23.66 -2.23 -2.42
CA ALA A 153 22.56 -2.24 -1.45
C ALA A 153 21.33 -3.02 -1.97
N LEU A 154 20.96 -2.82 -3.23
CA LEU A 154 19.90 -3.59 -3.87
C LEU A 154 20.26 -5.08 -3.93
N SER A 155 21.50 -5.40 -4.27
CA SER A 155 21.96 -6.78 -4.34
C SER A 155 21.90 -7.46 -2.97
N ILE A 156 22.16 -6.76 -1.86
CA ILE A 156 22.01 -7.28 -0.50
C ILE A 156 20.55 -7.64 -0.22
N LEU A 157 19.61 -6.71 -0.51
CA LEU A 157 18.17 -6.86 -0.26
C LEU A 157 17.49 -7.96 -1.08
N ILE A 158 17.94 -8.20 -2.31
CA ILE A 158 17.32 -9.22 -3.17
C ILE A 158 18.02 -10.55 -2.93
N ASN A 159 17.31 -11.53 -2.35
CA ASN A 159 17.80 -12.89 -2.26
C ASN A 159 16.74 -13.90 -2.72
N ASN A 160 17.03 -14.57 -3.84
CA ASN A 160 16.09 -15.48 -4.47
C ASN A 160 15.90 -16.79 -3.68
N SER A 161 16.82 -17.14 -2.78
CA SER A 161 16.79 -18.41 -2.04
C SER A 161 15.71 -18.49 -0.95
N VAL A 162 15.17 -17.36 -0.51
CA VAL A 162 14.16 -17.31 0.59
C VAL A 162 12.79 -16.82 0.10
N THR A 163 12.72 -16.30 -1.13
CA THR A 163 11.57 -15.54 -1.63
C THR A 163 10.40 -16.36 -2.17
N SER A 164 10.51 -17.68 -2.30
CA SER A 164 9.59 -18.42 -3.18
C SER A 164 8.14 -18.51 -2.66
N ASP A 165 7.87 -18.88 -1.40
CA ASP A 165 6.50 -19.38 -1.13
C ASP A 165 5.77 -18.79 0.10
N ILE A 166 6.46 -18.43 1.19
CA ILE A 166 5.78 -18.08 2.46
C ILE A 166 5.72 -16.56 2.72
N THR A 167 6.68 -15.78 2.21
CA THR A 167 6.63 -14.30 2.33
C THR A 167 5.44 -13.70 1.61
N ARG A 168 4.91 -14.35 0.57
CA ARG A 168 3.65 -13.97 -0.10
C ARG A 168 2.41 -14.25 0.76
N LEU A 169 2.48 -15.22 1.67
CA LEU A 169 1.36 -15.64 2.53
C LEU A 169 1.31 -14.88 3.86
N PHE A 170 2.44 -14.40 4.38
CA PHE A 170 2.52 -13.76 5.70
C PHE A 170 2.60 -12.23 5.67
N LEU A 171 2.94 -11.61 4.54
CA LEU A 171 2.94 -10.15 4.45
C LEU A 171 1.54 -9.62 4.15
N LEU A 172 0.99 -8.88 5.10
CA LEU A 172 -0.25 -8.12 4.95
C LEU A 172 -0.23 -7.40 3.60
N ALA A 173 -1.09 -7.85 2.68
CA ALA A 173 -1.44 -7.05 1.52
C ALA A 173 -1.88 -5.67 2.04
N LEU A 174 -1.41 -4.61 1.38
CA LEU A 174 -1.67 -3.24 1.82
C LEU A 174 -3.18 -2.96 1.83
N THR A 175 -3.80 -2.94 3.02
CA THR A 175 -5.20 -2.55 3.21
C THR A 175 -5.32 -1.03 3.16
N LYS A 176 -6.48 -0.52 2.74
CA LYS A 176 -6.80 0.92 2.72
C LYS A 176 -6.59 1.61 4.08
N GLU A 177 -6.86 0.92 5.19
CA GLU A 177 -6.61 1.47 6.54
C GLU A 177 -5.12 1.73 6.80
N ILE A 178 -4.26 0.79 6.40
CA ILE A 178 -2.80 0.97 6.52
C ILE A 178 -2.34 2.06 5.56
N LEU A 179 -2.95 2.16 4.37
CA LEU A 179 -2.63 3.20 3.41
C LEU A 179 -2.89 4.61 3.98
N ASP A 180 -4.04 4.81 4.63
CA ASP A 180 -4.43 6.10 5.23
C ASP A 180 -3.52 6.50 6.40
N ILE A 181 -2.82 5.56 7.05
CA ILE A 181 -1.82 5.86 8.09
C ILE A 181 -0.56 6.49 7.46
N TYR A 182 -0.16 6.04 6.27
CA TYR A 182 1.07 6.49 5.62
C TYR A 182 0.87 7.68 4.68
N PHE A 183 -0.29 7.78 4.03
CA PHE A 183 -0.57 8.81 3.03
C PHE A 183 -1.93 9.44 3.23
N THR A 184 -1.96 10.77 3.17
CA THR A 184 -3.23 11.50 3.11
C THR A 184 -3.77 11.53 1.67
N SER A 185 -5.05 11.87 1.52
CA SER A 185 -5.65 12.09 0.20
C SER A 185 -4.97 13.22 -0.60
N TYR A 186 -4.35 14.18 0.08
CA TYR A 186 -3.55 15.24 -0.55
C TYR A 186 -2.22 14.71 -1.08
N ASP A 187 -1.60 13.77 -0.39
CA ASP A 187 -0.34 13.15 -0.83
C ASP A 187 -0.54 12.31 -2.10
N LEU A 188 -1.65 11.58 -2.20
CA LEU A 188 -2.02 10.88 -3.44
C LEU A 188 -2.23 11.85 -4.62
N LYS A 189 -2.82 13.03 -4.37
CA LYS A 189 -2.94 14.08 -5.38
C LYS A 189 -1.57 14.63 -5.80
N ARG A 190 -0.66 14.89 -4.84
CA ARG A 190 0.71 15.35 -5.13
C ARG A 190 1.48 14.34 -5.98
N LEU A 191 1.40 13.06 -5.63
CA LEU A 191 1.98 11.98 -6.43
C LEU A 191 1.39 11.95 -7.85
N THR A 192 0.08 12.12 -7.98
CA THR A 192 -0.61 12.20 -9.27
C THR A 192 -0.19 13.43 -10.09
N MET A 193 0.02 14.58 -9.45
CA MET A 193 0.52 15.78 -10.13
C MET A 193 1.93 15.58 -10.69
N TYR A 194 2.82 14.96 -9.90
CA TYR A 194 4.17 14.61 -10.35
C TYR A 194 4.14 13.58 -11.49
N SER A 195 3.30 12.55 -11.37
CA SER A 195 3.19 11.52 -12.40
C SER A 195 2.69 12.08 -13.73
N ASN A 196 1.85 13.12 -13.70
CA ASN A 196 1.41 13.86 -14.88
C ASN A 196 2.42 14.91 -15.37
N ASN A 197 3.63 14.96 -14.81
CA ASN A 197 4.69 15.93 -15.11
C ASN A 197 4.27 17.40 -14.90
N MET A 198 3.32 17.66 -14.00
CA MET A 198 2.86 19.03 -13.69
C MET A 198 3.72 19.71 -12.62
N VAL A 199 4.49 18.95 -11.85
CA VAL A 199 5.32 19.44 -10.75
C VAL A 199 6.68 18.74 -10.74
N ASP A 200 7.68 19.40 -10.16
CA ASP A 200 9.02 18.85 -9.94
C ASP A 200 9.05 17.78 -8.85
N TYR A 201 10.08 16.92 -8.91
CA TYR A 201 10.22 15.79 -8.00
C TYR A 201 10.41 16.20 -6.53
N HIS A 202 10.93 17.40 -6.26
CA HIS A 202 11.10 17.93 -4.89
C HIS A 202 9.79 17.94 -4.10
N LEU A 203 8.64 18.11 -4.77
CA LEU A 203 7.34 18.08 -4.09
C LEU A 203 6.97 16.69 -3.57
N ILE A 204 7.60 15.60 -4.00
CA ILE A 204 7.24 14.24 -3.57
C ILE A 204 8.36 13.53 -2.79
N MET A 205 9.47 14.23 -2.52
CA MET A 205 10.64 13.64 -1.85
C MET A 205 10.37 13.20 -0.41
N ASP A 206 9.45 13.87 0.29
CA ASP A 206 8.98 13.53 1.64
C ASP A 206 8.18 12.21 1.67
N LEU A 207 7.47 11.91 0.59
CA LEU A 207 6.63 10.71 0.44
C LEU A 207 7.44 9.48 0.02
N LEU A 208 8.60 9.70 -0.59
CA LEU A 208 9.42 8.67 -1.20
C LEU A 208 9.94 7.60 -0.22
N PRO A 209 10.41 7.94 1.00
CA PRO A 209 10.91 6.94 1.94
C PRO A 209 9.81 5.97 2.38
N SER A 210 8.58 6.46 2.54
CA SER A 210 7.42 5.62 2.86
C SER A 210 7.05 4.70 1.70
N LEU A 211 7.02 5.21 0.46
CA LEU A 211 6.80 4.38 -0.74
C LEU A 211 7.88 3.30 -0.90
N ALA A 212 9.16 3.68 -0.73
CA ALA A 212 10.27 2.75 -0.83
C ALA A 212 10.20 1.67 0.24
N ARG A 213 9.88 2.02 1.49
CA ARG A 213 9.68 1.04 2.57
C ARG A 213 8.57 0.04 2.25
N LEU A 214 7.40 0.50 1.81
CA LEU A 214 6.29 -0.38 1.45
C LEU A 214 6.65 -1.32 0.29
N TYR A 215 7.37 -0.81 -0.72
CA TYR A 215 7.85 -1.61 -1.83
C TYR A 215 8.88 -2.67 -1.37
N PHE A 216 9.94 -2.24 -0.68
CA PHE A 216 11.00 -3.13 -0.21
C PHE A 216 10.62 -3.97 1.00
N LEU A 217 9.43 -3.83 1.57
CA LEU A 217 8.85 -4.80 2.50
C LEU A 217 7.90 -5.79 1.81
N ASN A 218 7.81 -5.77 0.47
CA ASN A 218 6.90 -6.60 -0.32
C ASN A 218 5.41 -6.39 0.03
N MET A 219 5.03 -5.23 0.58
CA MET A 219 3.64 -4.91 0.88
C MET A 219 2.85 -4.49 -0.36
N MET A 220 3.55 -4.09 -1.43
CA MET A 220 2.95 -3.70 -2.71
C MET A 220 2.67 -4.88 -3.66
N GLY A 221 2.74 -6.12 -3.18
CA GLY A 221 2.32 -7.32 -3.92
C GLY A 221 2.98 -7.46 -5.30
N ASP A 222 2.16 -7.44 -6.36
CA ASP A 222 2.55 -7.74 -7.74
C ASP A 222 3.18 -6.57 -8.51
N THR A 223 3.53 -5.47 -7.85
CA THR A 223 4.27 -4.40 -8.54
C THR A 223 5.72 -4.83 -8.77
N TYR A 224 6.07 -5.13 -10.01
CA TYR A 224 7.44 -5.44 -10.40
C TYR A 224 8.15 -4.21 -11.00
N LEU A 225 9.31 -3.89 -10.44
CA LEU A 225 10.22 -2.85 -10.94
C LEU A 225 11.43 -3.51 -11.59
N SER A 226 11.95 -2.86 -12.63
CA SER A 226 13.25 -3.25 -13.20
C SER A 226 14.36 -3.06 -12.17
N ALA A 227 15.46 -3.82 -12.26
CA ALA A 227 16.60 -3.68 -11.35
C ALA A 227 17.09 -2.23 -11.25
N VAL A 228 17.16 -1.52 -12.38
CA VAL A 228 17.56 -0.09 -12.41
C VAL A 228 16.51 0.79 -11.71
N GLN A 229 15.22 0.53 -11.92
CA GLN A 229 14.14 1.27 -11.26
C GLN A 229 14.16 1.06 -9.73
N SER A 230 14.43 -0.17 -9.28
CA SER A 230 14.58 -0.50 -7.86
C SER A 230 15.83 0.15 -7.26
N ALA A 231 16.95 0.17 -7.98
CA ALA A 231 18.17 0.86 -7.54
C ALA A 231 17.92 2.37 -7.38
N ILE A 232 17.22 2.99 -8.32
CA ILE A 232 16.85 4.40 -8.25
C ILE A 232 15.96 4.69 -7.04
N LEU A 233 14.94 3.87 -6.83
CA LEU A 233 14.04 3.99 -5.68
C LEU A 233 14.78 3.83 -4.34
N LEU A 234 15.72 2.90 -4.27
CA LEU A 234 16.54 2.66 -3.08
C LEU A 234 17.47 3.85 -2.82
N GLY A 235 18.16 4.34 -3.85
CA GLY A 235 19.11 5.44 -3.75
C GLY A 235 18.45 6.75 -3.30
N LEU A 236 17.35 7.13 -3.96
CA LEU A 236 16.62 8.37 -3.62
C LEU A 236 15.77 8.22 -2.34
N GLY A 237 15.11 7.08 -2.17
CA GLY A 237 14.11 6.89 -1.11
C GLY A 237 14.68 6.43 0.23
N LEU A 238 15.63 5.49 0.21
CA LEU A 238 16.17 4.88 1.45
C LEU A 238 17.57 5.36 1.80
N GLN A 239 18.44 5.62 0.81
CA GLN A 239 19.79 6.15 1.05
C GLN A 239 19.84 7.70 1.03
N HIS A 240 18.76 8.36 0.59
CA HIS A 240 18.65 9.82 0.48
C HIS A 240 19.80 10.48 -0.31
N LYS A 241 20.26 9.82 -1.37
CA LYS A 241 21.28 10.37 -2.26
C LYS A 241 20.70 11.48 -3.13
N THR A 242 21.57 12.40 -3.55
CA THR A 242 21.20 13.39 -4.57
C THR A 242 21.06 12.72 -5.94
N VAL A 243 20.25 13.33 -6.80
CA VAL A 243 20.04 12.82 -8.16
C VAL A 243 21.35 12.75 -8.94
N ASP A 244 22.23 13.74 -8.77
CA ASP A 244 23.51 13.80 -9.49
C ASP A 244 24.46 12.66 -9.07
N LYS A 245 24.63 12.42 -7.77
CA LYS A 245 25.46 11.31 -7.26
C LYS A 245 24.93 9.95 -7.73
N LEU A 246 23.60 9.80 -7.74
CA LEU A 246 22.98 8.56 -8.18
C LEU A 246 23.08 8.37 -9.71
N ALA A 247 23.04 9.46 -10.47
CA ALA A 247 23.26 9.46 -11.91
C ALA A 247 24.70 9.04 -12.25
N GLU A 248 25.68 9.54 -11.52
CA GLU A 248 27.09 9.12 -11.61
C GLU A 248 27.27 7.64 -11.25
N GLU A 249 26.68 7.16 -10.14
CA GLU A 249 26.82 5.76 -9.72
C GLU A 249 26.21 4.73 -10.68
N LEU A 250 25.16 5.13 -11.40
CA LEU A 250 24.44 4.26 -12.34
C LEU A 250 24.89 4.44 -13.79
N ASP A 251 25.87 5.32 -14.05
CA ASP A 251 26.30 5.72 -15.40
C ASP A 251 25.12 6.18 -16.29
N LEU A 252 24.21 6.99 -15.73
CA LEU A 252 23.00 7.49 -16.40
C LEU A 252 22.99 9.02 -16.45
N ALA A 253 22.35 9.59 -17.48
CA ALA A 253 22.08 11.03 -17.49
C ALA A 253 21.01 11.39 -16.43
N PRO A 254 21.13 12.52 -15.71
CA PRO A 254 20.14 12.91 -14.68
C PRO A 254 18.70 13.01 -15.21
N THR A 255 18.53 13.45 -16.46
CA THR A 255 17.22 13.53 -17.12
C THR A 255 16.59 12.15 -17.36
N GLN A 256 17.40 11.15 -17.71
CA GLN A 256 16.95 9.77 -17.89
C GLN A 256 16.59 9.13 -16.55
N LEU A 257 17.38 9.40 -15.50
CA LEU A 257 17.10 8.94 -14.14
C LEU A 257 15.74 9.46 -13.66
N LEU A 258 15.47 10.76 -13.82
CA LEU A 258 14.17 11.35 -13.49
C LEU A 258 13.03 10.78 -14.34
N GLY A 259 13.27 10.49 -15.63
CA GLY A 259 12.30 9.82 -16.49
C GLY A 259 11.96 8.40 -16.00
N LEU A 260 12.96 7.62 -15.58
CA LEU A 260 12.75 6.29 -15.00
C LEU A 260 12.06 6.36 -13.63
N PHE A 261 12.45 7.35 -12.81
CA PHE A 261 11.82 7.61 -11.52
C PHE A 261 10.33 7.94 -11.67
N ASN A 262 9.99 8.81 -12.62
CA ASN A 262 8.61 9.16 -12.92
C ASN A 262 7.78 7.93 -13.37
N ARG A 263 8.36 7.04 -14.20
CA ARG A 263 7.73 5.76 -14.55
C ARG A 263 7.50 4.85 -13.33
N THR A 264 8.42 4.83 -12.38
CA THR A 264 8.25 4.10 -11.11
C THR A 264 7.09 4.67 -10.28
N ILE A 265 7.02 5.99 -10.14
CA ILE A 265 5.93 6.66 -9.40
C ILE A 265 4.56 6.41 -10.07
N ARG A 266 4.47 6.42 -11.40
CA ARG A 266 3.23 6.03 -12.11
C ARG A 266 2.75 4.64 -11.74
N LYS A 267 3.65 3.65 -11.67
CA LYS A 267 3.30 2.28 -11.25
C LYS A 267 2.78 2.25 -9.81
N PHE A 268 3.40 3.01 -8.90
CA PHE A 268 2.94 3.09 -7.52
C PHE A 268 1.55 3.71 -7.42
N ILE A 269 1.29 4.81 -8.12
CA ILE A 269 -0.03 5.45 -8.11
C ILE A 269 -1.10 4.50 -8.68
N GLN A 270 -0.81 3.79 -9.77
CA GLN A 270 -1.73 2.79 -10.31
C GLN A 270 -2.08 1.72 -9.28
N TYR A 271 -1.09 1.24 -8.53
CA TYR A 271 -1.32 0.26 -7.46
C TYR A 271 -2.12 0.84 -6.28
N LEU A 272 -1.78 2.05 -5.82
CA LEU A 272 -2.47 2.71 -4.72
C LEU A 272 -3.92 3.04 -5.07
N ASN A 273 -4.17 3.51 -6.29
CA ASN A 273 -5.52 3.77 -6.78
C ASN A 273 -6.33 2.48 -6.88
N ARG A 274 -5.73 1.38 -7.35
CA ARG A 274 -6.41 0.07 -7.36
C ARG A 274 -6.83 -0.38 -5.96
N ILE A 275 -6.04 -0.13 -4.94
CA ILE A 275 -6.43 -0.42 -3.54
C ILE A 275 -7.61 0.45 -3.11
N ALA A 276 -7.56 1.75 -3.42
CA ALA A 276 -8.63 2.67 -3.10
C ALA A 276 -9.94 2.32 -3.84
N GLU A 277 -9.87 1.96 -5.11
CA GLU A 277 -10.98 1.48 -5.94
C GLU A 277 -11.59 0.20 -5.37
N ASN A 278 -10.78 -0.82 -5.08
CA ASN A 278 -11.25 -2.06 -4.45
C ASN A 278 -11.96 -1.80 -3.10
N PHE A 279 -11.47 -0.83 -2.31
CA PHE A 279 -12.13 -0.46 -1.05
C PHE A 279 -13.47 0.24 -1.28
N ILE A 280 -13.56 1.11 -2.28
CA ILE A 280 -14.83 1.76 -2.66
C ILE A 280 -15.82 0.71 -3.17
N GLU A 281 -15.41 -0.20 -4.05
CA GLU A 281 -16.25 -1.29 -4.57
C GLU A 281 -16.83 -2.14 -3.44
N THR A 282 -15.97 -2.60 -2.52
CA THR A 282 -16.43 -3.41 -1.37
C THR A 282 -17.34 -2.64 -0.42
N THR A 283 -17.14 -1.33 -0.25
CA THR A 283 -18.01 -0.48 0.57
C THR A 283 -19.35 -0.20 -0.10
N MET A 284 -19.34 0.08 -1.41
CA MET A 284 -20.55 0.30 -2.23
C MET A 284 -21.40 -0.98 -2.28
N MET A 285 -20.78 -2.14 -2.54
CA MET A 285 -21.47 -3.44 -2.55
C MET A 285 -22.08 -3.79 -1.18
N LYS A 286 -21.40 -3.51 -0.07
CA LYS A 286 -21.98 -3.70 1.27
C LYS A 286 -23.20 -2.80 1.49
N LYS A 287 -23.16 -1.56 1.01
CA LYS A 287 -24.28 -0.62 1.11
C LYS A 287 -25.47 -1.03 0.23
N GLU A 288 -25.23 -1.66 -0.92
CA GLU A 288 -26.28 -2.25 -1.75
C GLU A 288 -26.93 -3.47 -1.08
N ILE A 289 -26.14 -4.36 -0.48
CA ILE A 289 -26.65 -5.53 0.26
C ILE A 289 -27.44 -5.10 1.53
N ASP A 290 -27.00 -4.07 2.24
CA ASP A 290 -27.74 -3.52 3.38
C ASP A 290 -29.07 -2.86 2.94
N ASN A 291 -29.11 -2.26 1.76
CA ASN A 291 -30.37 -1.76 1.18
C ASN A 291 -31.32 -2.90 0.76
N GLU A 292 -30.81 -4.04 0.31
CA GLU A 292 -31.63 -5.24 0.03
C GLU A 292 -32.13 -5.93 1.30
N LYS A 293 -31.43 -5.79 2.43
CA LYS A 293 -31.86 -6.27 3.76
C LYS A 293 -32.78 -5.33 4.51
N VAL A 294 -33.16 -4.19 3.93
CA VAL A 294 -34.32 -3.46 4.42
C VAL A 294 -35.55 -4.33 4.11
N GLN A 295 -36.00 -5.10 5.10
CA GLN A 295 -37.34 -5.68 5.09
C GLN A 295 -38.33 -4.51 5.00
N LEU A 296 -38.71 -4.15 3.77
CA LEU A 296 -39.90 -3.37 3.49
C LEU A 296 -41.06 -4.21 4.02
N ASN A 297 -41.47 -3.99 5.26
CA ASN A 297 -42.68 -4.58 5.83
C ASN A 297 -43.87 -4.04 5.03
N PRO A 298 -44.49 -4.82 4.11
CA PRO A 298 -45.53 -4.30 3.21
C PRO A 298 -46.87 -4.10 3.92
N ILE A 299 -46.94 -4.37 5.22
CA ILE A 299 -48.19 -4.45 5.98
C ILE A 299 -48.64 -3.10 6.55
N ASN A 300 -47.73 -2.13 6.71
CA ASN A 300 -48.06 -0.79 7.20
C ASN A 300 -47.91 0.33 6.16
N GLY A 301 -47.51 -0.02 4.92
CA GLY A 301 -47.48 0.92 3.82
C GLY A 301 -48.89 1.12 3.29
N LYS A 302 -49.52 2.26 3.61
CA LYS A 302 -50.71 2.68 2.88
C LYS A 302 -50.35 2.72 1.39
N SER A 303 -51.20 2.15 0.54
CA SER A 303 -50.97 2.18 -0.90
C SER A 303 -50.76 3.64 -1.33
N LEU A 304 -49.81 3.90 -2.24
CA LEU A 304 -49.61 5.24 -2.83
C LEU A 304 -50.93 5.84 -3.34
N HIS A 305 -51.86 4.97 -3.74
CA HIS A 305 -53.21 5.34 -4.12
C HIS A 305 -54.04 5.92 -2.96
N ASP A 306 -53.97 5.34 -1.76
CA ASP A 306 -54.68 5.84 -0.56
C ASP A 306 -54.08 7.17 -0.08
N GLU A 307 -52.76 7.36 -0.20
CA GLU A 307 -52.10 8.63 0.12
C GLU A 307 -52.50 9.73 -0.87
N LEU A 308 -52.55 9.41 -2.17
CA LEU A 308 -53.05 10.34 -3.19
C LEU A 308 -54.53 10.65 -3.01
N GLU A 309 -55.35 9.67 -2.62
CA GLU A 309 -56.78 9.89 -2.43
C GLU A 309 -57.08 10.70 -1.16
N THR A 310 -56.33 10.48 -0.07
CA THR A 310 -56.42 11.32 1.14
C THR A 310 -55.97 12.76 0.86
N ALA A 311 -54.86 12.95 0.15
CA ALA A 311 -54.41 14.29 -0.27
C ALA A 311 -55.44 14.97 -1.20
N ALA A 312 -56.05 14.24 -2.13
CA ALA A 312 -57.10 14.76 -3.00
C ALA A 312 -58.37 15.14 -2.23
N LYS A 313 -58.75 14.37 -1.20
CA LYS A 313 -59.87 14.69 -0.30
C LYS A 313 -59.58 15.96 0.50
N GLU A 314 -58.38 16.10 1.06
CA GLU A 314 -57.98 17.33 1.77
C GLU A 314 -57.97 18.56 0.87
N LEU A 315 -57.47 18.43 -0.36
CA LEU A 315 -57.50 19.52 -1.35
C LEU A 315 -58.94 19.91 -1.72
N LYS A 316 -59.83 18.94 -1.93
CA LYS A 316 -61.25 19.21 -2.19
C LYS A 316 -61.93 19.91 -1.01
N VAL A 317 -61.60 19.55 0.22
CA VAL A 317 -62.12 20.22 1.42
C VAL A 317 -61.61 21.65 1.51
N LYS A 318 -60.31 21.87 1.25
CA LYS A 318 -59.72 23.23 1.20
C LYS A 318 -60.36 24.07 0.09
N GLN A 319 -60.53 23.53 -1.12
CA GLN A 319 -61.20 24.21 -2.23
C GLN A 319 -62.67 24.53 -1.91
N LYS A 320 -63.40 23.63 -1.27
CA LYS A 320 -64.79 23.90 -0.83
C LYS A 320 -64.84 25.01 0.22
N ALA A 321 -63.95 24.98 1.21
CA ALA A 321 -63.86 26.02 2.23
C ALA A 321 -63.47 27.38 1.63
N GLU A 322 -62.61 27.40 0.60
CA GLU A 322 -62.22 28.60 -0.12
C GLU A 322 -63.36 29.11 -1.03
N LEU A 323 -64.09 28.22 -1.71
CA LEU A 323 -65.32 28.57 -2.44
C LEU A 323 -66.41 29.11 -1.53
N GLU A 324 -66.58 28.57 -0.33
CA GLU A 324 -67.54 29.12 0.64
C GLU A 324 -67.11 30.49 1.17
N LYS A 325 -65.81 30.74 1.32
CA LYS A 325 -65.29 32.08 1.61
C LYS A 325 -65.55 33.04 0.45
N LEU A 326 -65.28 32.62 -0.78
CA LEU A 326 -65.54 33.41 -1.98
C LEU A 326 -67.02 33.69 -2.20
N LYS A 327 -67.91 32.73 -1.89
CA LYS A 327 -69.38 32.94 -1.94
C LYS A 327 -69.90 33.90 -0.87
N LYS A 328 -69.19 34.02 0.26
CA LYS A 328 -69.51 34.98 1.32
C LYS A 328 -68.94 36.38 1.05
N GLU A 329 -67.98 36.49 0.15
CA GLU A 329 -67.47 37.78 -0.31
C GLU A 329 -68.38 38.34 -1.42
N ASN A 330 -68.79 39.61 -1.28
CA ASN A 330 -69.64 40.29 -2.25
C ASN A 330 -68.86 40.60 -3.54
N LEU A 331 -68.91 39.66 -4.49
CA LEU A 331 -68.28 39.77 -5.81
C LEU A 331 -69.02 40.71 -6.78
N GLU A 332 -70.15 41.30 -6.37
CA GLU A 332 -70.93 42.26 -7.16
C GLU A 332 -70.10 43.50 -7.55
N GLN A 333 -69.10 43.87 -6.75
CA GLN A 333 -68.19 45.01 -6.99
C GLN A 333 -67.24 44.78 -8.17
N TYR A 334 -67.07 43.53 -8.61
CA TYR A 334 -66.23 43.13 -9.74
C TYR A 334 -67.05 42.65 -10.95
N ALA A 335 -68.38 42.67 -10.86
CA ALA A 335 -69.25 42.32 -11.97
C ALA A 335 -69.15 43.38 -13.07
N ILE A 336 -68.59 43.00 -14.22
CA ILE A 336 -68.59 43.85 -15.42
C ILE A 336 -70.01 43.79 -16.00
N LYS A 337 -70.87 44.76 -15.64
CA LYS A 337 -72.17 44.93 -16.28
C LYS A 337 -71.94 45.44 -17.71
N GLY A 338 -72.15 44.58 -18.69
CA GLY A 338 -72.18 44.94 -20.11
C GLY A 338 -73.36 44.26 -20.78
N THR A 339 -74.15 45.03 -21.53
CA THR A 339 -75.29 44.55 -22.32
C THR A 339 -74.79 43.72 -23.51
N GLU A 340 -75.51 42.68 -23.96
CA GLU A 340 -75.08 41.80 -25.08
C GLU A 340 -74.75 42.59 -26.37
N THR A 341 -75.36 43.75 -26.55
CA THR A 341 -75.08 44.68 -27.66
C THR A 341 -73.69 45.33 -27.55
N ASP A 342 -73.25 45.70 -26.36
CA ASP A 342 -71.94 46.35 -26.13
C ASP A 342 -70.78 45.36 -26.29
N TRP A 343 -71.01 44.10 -25.93
CA TRP A 343 -70.04 43.02 -26.15
C TRP A 343 -69.85 42.71 -27.65
N ASN A 344 -70.94 42.70 -28.42
CA ASN A 344 -70.87 42.48 -29.87
C ASN A 344 -70.16 43.63 -30.62
N ASP A 345 -70.33 44.89 -30.19
CA ASP A 345 -69.59 46.03 -30.74
C ASP A 345 -68.10 46.01 -30.36
N ALA A 346 -67.78 45.60 -29.12
CA ALA A 346 -66.40 45.51 -28.66
C ALA A 346 -65.59 44.36 -29.32
N LEU A 347 -66.28 43.29 -29.74
CA LEU A 347 -65.68 42.12 -30.43
C LEU A 347 -65.63 42.27 -31.96
N SER A 348 -66.42 43.18 -32.58
CA SER A 348 -66.51 43.33 -34.04
C SER A 348 -65.61 44.43 -34.65
N GLY A 349 -64.95 45.25 -33.82
CA GLY A 349 -64.07 46.33 -34.28
C GLY A 349 -62.62 45.91 -34.59
N LYS A 350 -62.12 46.22 -35.81
CA LYS A 350 -60.70 46.09 -36.23
C LYS A 350 -59.76 47.08 -35.50
N LYS A 351 -59.62 47.00 -34.17
CA LYS A 351 -58.55 47.68 -33.41
C LYS A 351 -57.88 46.69 -32.45
N SER A 352 -56.57 46.53 -32.60
CA SER A 352 -55.58 45.77 -31.79
C SER A 352 -56.10 44.62 -30.89
N LYS A 353 -55.74 43.37 -31.24
CA LYS A 353 -56.16 42.10 -30.60
C LYS A 353 -55.87 41.93 -29.08
N ASN A 354 -55.30 42.90 -28.38
CA ASN A 354 -54.87 42.74 -26.97
C ASN A 354 -55.56 43.65 -25.95
N LEU A 355 -56.51 44.52 -26.33
CA LEU A 355 -57.23 45.35 -25.36
C LEU A 355 -58.71 45.55 -25.76
N ILE A 356 -59.62 45.05 -24.92
CA ILE A 356 -61.08 45.23 -25.06
C ILE A 356 -61.55 46.08 -23.87
N SER A 357 -62.08 47.27 -24.14
CA SER A 357 -62.57 48.20 -23.11
C SER A 357 -64.08 48.34 -23.17
N ILE A 358 -64.77 48.06 -22.07
CA ILE A 358 -66.23 48.24 -21.94
C ILE A 358 -66.46 49.20 -20.77
N LYS A 359 -67.35 50.18 -20.95
CA LYS A 359 -67.64 51.19 -19.93
C LYS A 359 -68.38 50.54 -18.75
N SER A 360 -67.74 50.43 -17.60
CA SER A 360 -68.40 50.04 -16.35
C SER A 360 -69.17 51.22 -15.76
N GLY A 361 -70.46 51.03 -15.48
CA GLY A 361 -71.41 52.09 -15.15
C GLY A 361 -71.29 52.79 -13.78
N GLU A 362 -70.28 52.53 -12.95
CA GLU A 362 -70.11 53.21 -11.66
C GLU A 362 -68.63 53.38 -11.29
N LYS A 363 -68.29 54.53 -10.68
CA LYS A 363 -66.92 54.96 -10.36
C LYS A 363 -66.39 54.12 -9.19
N ARG A 364 -65.35 53.31 -9.43
CA ARG A 364 -64.70 52.47 -8.41
C ARG A 364 -64.09 53.33 -7.29
N GLU A 365 -64.30 52.95 -6.04
CA GLU A 365 -63.56 53.51 -4.91
C GLU A 365 -62.08 53.09 -4.98
N SER A 366 -61.17 54.02 -4.72
CA SER A 366 -59.72 53.84 -4.89
C SER A 366 -59.08 52.96 -3.81
N GLU A 367 -57.98 52.28 -4.16
CA GLU A 367 -57.24 51.28 -3.35
C GLU A 367 -56.76 51.79 -1.97
N ASP A 368 -56.73 53.10 -1.74
CA ASP A 368 -56.35 53.71 -0.46
C ASP A 368 -57.32 53.42 0.69
N ASN A 369 -58.62 53.22 0.43
CA ASN A 369 -59.60 52.93 1.49
C ASN A 369 -59.51 51.49 2.03
N ILE A 370 -59.02 50.55 1.23
CA ILE A 370 -58.92 49.13 1.60
C ILE A 370 -57.75 48.89 2.58
N THR A 371 -56.69 49.68 2.47
CA THR A 371 -55.53 49.59 3.37
C THR A 371 -55.79 50.16 4.77
N GLU A 372 -56.70 51.13 4.93
CA GLU A 372 -57.10 51.64 6.25
C GLU A 372 -57.94 50.63 7.05
N MET A 373 -58.83 49.86 6.42
CA MET A 373 -59.59 48.81 7.11
C MET A 373 -58.70 47.66 7.61
N ARG A 374 -57.68 47.25 6.83
CA ARG A 374 -56.70 46.23 7.27
C ARG A 374 -55.83 46.70 8.44
N LYS A 375 -55.46 47.99 8.50
CA LYS A 375 -54.70 48.56 9.64
C LYS A 375 -55.52 48.59 10.95
N LYS A 376 -56.84 48.73 10.91
CA LYS A 376 -57.70 48.67 12.11
C LYS A 376 -57.83 47.25 12.68
N GLN A 377 -57.80 46.20 11.85
CA GLN A 377 -57.84 44.81 12.32
C GLN A 377 -56.53 44.34 12.97
N PHE A 378 -55.37 44.82 12.50
CA PHE A 378 -54.06 44.45 13.09
C PHE A 378 -53.80 45.08 14.48
N LYS A 379 -54.40 46.25 14.79
CA LYS A 379 -54.25 46.88 16.12
C LYS A 379 -54.99 46.13 17.25
N LYS A 380 -55.99 45.28 16.95
CA LYS A 380 -56.70 44.49 17.97
C LYS A 380 -55.95 43.22 18.42
N LYS A 381 -54.99 42.70 17.65
CA LYS A 381 -54.26 41.45 17.99
C LYS A 381 -52.98 41.65 18.82
N LYS A 382 -52.51 42.88 19.05
CA LYS A 382 -51.30 43.17 19.86
C LYS A 382 -51.54 43.37 21.37
N ARG A 383 -52.75 43.13 21.87
CA ARG A 383 -53.06 43.14 23.32
C ARG A 383 -53.33 41.71 23.83
N HIS A 384 -52.29 40.89 23.85
CA HIS A 384 -52.15 39.81 24.83
C HIS A 384 -50.67 39.43 24.89
N SER A 385 -49.94 40.12 25.77
CA SER A 385 -48.63 39.73 26.25
C SER A 385 -48.73 39.44 27.75
N PHE A 386 -48.04 38.38 28.18
CA PHE A 386 -47.65 38.02 29.55
C PHE A 386 -48.69 37.46 30.52
N LYS A 387 -48.46 36.21 30.97
CA LYS A 387 -48.05 35.91 32.35
C LYS A 387 -47.55 34.45 32.49
N SER A 388 -46.46 34.33 33.27
CA SER A 388 -45.83 33.17 33.95
C SER A 388 -45.85 31.79 33.34
#